data_AF-A0A5B8VCV3-F1
#
_entry.id   AF-A0A5B8VCV3-F1
#
_cell.length_a   1.000
_cell.length_b   1.000
_cell.length_c   1.000
_cell.angle_alpha   90.00
_cell.angle_beta   90.00
_cell.angle_gamma   90.00
#
_symmetry.space_group_name_H-M   'P 1'
#
loop_
_entity.id
_entity.type
_entity.pdbx_description
1 polymer ?
#
loop_
_entity_poly.entity_id
_entity_poly.type
_entity_poly.pdbx_seq_one_letter_code
_entity_poly.pdbx_strand_id
1 'polypeptide(L)'
;MAFKKNHIEKVYSLRLLHKASNDEVSDTTGDAFDYSSLLLKKYFTALLFMVLCNFQIVAAQKTNLIIKSGNEAYKKGDYKSAEKLYKEALTEDKNNLAAKFNLGNALLKQHNIAEAVQYFTQVSEAASDDAFKSKAFYNKGLTMVKAQQLPEAIDAFKQSLLLAPDDNDTRENLQKAIEELKKQQHSQPPPQQNQQKKPDPKKQQNKIPNKDVMEQKFDELSDKEKQLQKLLQKKSTTDQPEKDW
;
A
#
# COMPACT_ATOMS: atom_id res chain seq x y z
N MET A 1 72.99 17.79 -67.50
CA MET A 1 72.26 18.14 -66.26
C MET A 1 70.85 17.53 -66.22
N ALA A 2 70.68 16.22 -66.45
CA ALA A 2 69.36 15.57 -66.44
C ALA A 2 69.23 14.40 -65.44
N PHE A 3 70.31 13.98 -64.79
CA PHE A 3 70.31 12.80 -63.91
C PHE A 3 70.00 13.09 -62.43
N LYS A 4 69.97 14.36 -61.99
CA LYS A 4 69.74 14.72 -60.57
C LYS A 4 68.27 14.95 -60.19
N LYS A 5 67.37 15.18 -61.16
CA LYS A 5 65.95 15.53 -60.89
C LYS A 5 65.08 14.30 -60.60
N ASN A 6 65.40 13.14 -61.19
CA ASN A 6 64.60 11.91 -61.08
C ASN A 6 64.80 11.15 -59.76
N HIS A 7 65.95 11.35 -59.09
CA HIS A 7 66.22 10.73 -57.78
C HIS A 7 65.56 11.48 -56.62
N ILE A 8 65.35 12.79 -56.76
CA ILE A 8 64.76 13.62 -55.70
C ILE A 8 63.25 13.36 -55.61
N GLU A 9 62.53 13.32 -56.74
CA GLU A 9 61.09 12.99 -56.82
C GLU A 9 60.75 11.60 -56.24
N LYS A 10 61.60 10.58 -56.46
CA LYS A 10 61.41 9.23 -55.88
C LYS A 10 61.63 9.19 -54.37
N VAL A 11 62.55 9.98 -53.82
CA VAL A 11 62.81 10.00 -52.37
C VAL A 11 61.72 10.77 -51.63
N TYR A 12 61.16 11.83 -52.21
CA TYR A 12 60.03 12.57 -51.61
C TYR A 12 58.73 11.76 -51.63
N SER A 13 58.43 11.03 -52.71
CA SER A 13 57.24 10.15 -52.77
C SER A 13 57.30 8.96 -51.80
N LEU A 14 58.48 8.35 -51.62
CA LEU A 14 58.68 7.30 -50.61
C LEU A 14 58.56 7.83 -49.17
N ARG A 15 59.02 9.05 -48.89
CA ARG A 15 58.89 9.67 -47.55
C ARG A 15 57.46 10.09 -47.22
N LEU A 16 56.69 10.52 -48.21
CA LEU A 16 55.27 10.85 -48.05
C LEU A 16 54.41 9.59 -47.84
N LEU A 17 54.70 8.50 -48.55
CA LEU A 17 54.03 7.21 -48.34
C LEU A 17 54.37 6.60 -46.96
N HIS A 18 55.62 6.73 -46.50
CA HIS A 18 56.03 6.23 -45.18
C HIS A 18 55.45 7.06 -44.02
N LYS A 19 55.20 8.36 -44.25
CA LYS A 19 54.55 9.23 -43.25
C LYS A 19 53.03 9.01 -43.19
N ALA A 20 52.37 8.87 -44.34
CA ALA A 20 50.94 8.52 -44.40
C ALA A 20 50.65 7.15 -43.76
N SER A 21 51.53 6.16 -43.96
CA SER A 21 51.40 4.84 -43.34
C SER A 21 51.59 4.83 -41.82
N ASN A 22 52.31 5.79 -41.24
CA ASN A 22 52.56 5.85 -39.79
C ASN A 22 51.57 6.78 -39.05
N ASP A 23 50.99 7.76 -39.75
CA ASP A 23 50.02 8.69 -39.15
C ASP A 23 48.59 8.12 -39.15
N GLU A 24 48.23 7.14 -40.00
CA GLU A 24 46.90 6.50 -39.98
C GLU A 24 46.76 5.37 -38.93
N VAL A 25 47.88 4.82 -38.42
CA VAL A 25 47.87 3.65 -37.52
C VAL A 25 47.82 4.05 -36.04
N SER A 26 48.12 5.31 -35.70
CA SER A 26 48.26 5.75 -34.31
C SER A 26 46.97 6.26 -33.65
N ASP A 27 45.94 6.67 -34.41
CA ASP A 27 44.76 7.35 -33.84
C ASP A 27 43.53 6.43 -33.63
N THR A 28 43.44 5.29 -34.33
CA THR A 28 42.27 4.39 -34.22
C THR A 28 42.33 3.42 -33.04
N THR A 29 43.52 3.25 -32.45
CA THR A 29 43.74 2.30 -31.36
C THR A 29 43.31 2.85 -30.00
N GLY A 30 43.44 4.16 -29.78
CA GLY A 30 42.99 4.84 -28.56
C GLY A 30 41.48 4.85 -28.41
N ASP A 31 40.78 5.20 -29.49
CA ASP A 31 39.32 5.19 -29.55
C ASP A 31 38.74 3.79 -29.35
N ALA A 32 39.27 2.77 -30.04
CA ALA A 32 38.82 1.39 -29.89
C ALA A 32 39.02 0.84 -28.46
N PHE A 33 40.10 1.25 -27.77
CA PHE A 33 40.34 0.87 -26.38
C PHE A 33 39.30 1.49 -25.45
N ASP A 34 38.94 2.77 -25.66
CA ASP A 34 37.94 3.45 -24.84
C ASP A 34 36.51 2.91 -25.11
N TYR A 35 36.19 2.58 -26.37
CA TYR A 35 34.91 1.92 -26.70
C TYR A 35 34.80 0.53 -26.05
N SER A 36 35.86 -0.27 -26.04
CA SER A 36 35.85 -1.59 -25.40
C SER A 36 35.68 -1.49 -23.87
N SER A 37 36.35 -0.52 -23.24
CA SER A 37 36.22 -0.18 -21.81
C SER A 37 34.80 0.31 -21.48
N LEU A 38 34.22 1.17 -22.31
CA LEU A 38 32.87 1.69 -22.14
C LEU A 38 31.81 0.60 -22.30
N LEU A 39 31.97 -0.28 -23.29
CA LEU A 39 31.09 -1.44 -23.50
C LEU A 39 31.17 -2.41 -22.33
N LEU A 40 32.38 -2.74 -21.87
CA LEU A 40 32.58 -3.63 -20.72
C LEU A 40 31.92 -3.09 -19.45
N LYS A 41 32.03 -1.77 -19.19
CA LYS A 41 31.34 -1.10 -18.08
C LYS A 41 29.81 -1.17 -18.22
N LYS A 42 29.26 -1.00 -19.43
CA LYS A 42 27.82 -1.13 -19.69
C LYS A 42 27.31 -2.56 -19.49
N TYR A 43 28.07 -3.56 -19.94
CA TYR A 43 27.73 -4.96 -19.68
C TYR A 43 27.82 -5.31 -18.19
N PHE A 44 28.83 -4.78 -17.49
CA PHE A 44 28.97 -4.97 -16.05
C PHE A 44 27.82 -4.31 -15.28
N THR A 45 27.42 -3.08 -15.62
CA THR A 45 26.27 -2.43 -14.97
C THR A 45 24.94 -3.10 -15.32
N ALA A 46 24.75 -3.56 -16.56
CA ALA A 46 23.58 -4.34 -16.95
C ALA A 46 23.52 -5.71 -16.25
N LEU A 47 24.67 -6.38 -16.10
CA LEU A 47 24.79 -7.64 -15.36
C LEU A 47 24.52 -7.43 -13.86
N LEU A 48 25.09 -6.38 -13.27
CA LEU A 48 24.83 -6.00 -11.88
C LEU A 48 23.34 -5.70 -11.66
N PHE A 49 22.72 -4.95 -12.57
CA PHE A 49 21.28 -4.68 -12.54
C PHE A 49 20.46 -5.98 -12.67
N MET A 50 20.81 -6.88 -13.59
CA MET A 50 20.17 -8.19 -13.71
C MET A 50 20.30 -9.01 -12.43
N VAL A 51 21.49 -9.10 -11.83
CA VAL A 51 21.72 -9.84 -10.58
C VAL A 51 20.91 -9.22 -9.43
N LEU A 52 20.85 -7.90 -9.33
CA LEU A 52 20.05 -7.19 -8.34
C LEU A 52 18.54 -7.42 -8.53
N CYS A 53 18.04 -7.41 -9.77
CA CYS A 53 16.65 -7.75 -10.07
C CYS A 53 16.32 -9.20 -9.70
N ASN A 54 17.22 -10.16 -9.97
CA ASN A 54 17.02 -11.56 -9.61
C ASN A 54 16.97 -11.78 -8.09
N PHE A 55 17.77 -11.04 -7.32
CA PHE A 55 17.74 -11.13 -5.85
C PHE A 55 16.39 -10.70 -5.26
N GLN A 56 15.78 -9.63 -5.80
CA GLN A 56 14.45 -9.17 -5.37
C GLN A 56 13.35 -10.21 -5.66
N ILE A 57 13.45 -10.91 -6.80
CA ILE A 57 12.47 -11.93 -7.20
C ILE A 57 12.51 -13.15 -6.26
N VAL A 58 13.70 -13.61 -5.87
CA VAL A 58 13.85 -14.77 -4.96
C VAL A 58 13.32 -14.46 -3.55
N ALA A 59 13.58 -13.25 -3.04
CA ALA A 59 13.05 -12.80 -1.75
C ALA A 59 11.51 -12.80 -1.74
N ALA A 60 10.88 -12.29 -2.81
CA ALA A 60 9.43 -12.28 -2.95
C ALA A 60 8.82 -13.70 -2.97
N GLN A 61 9.50 -14.67 -3.59
CA GLN A 61 9.03 -16.06 -3.61
C GLN A 61 9.00 -16.69 -2.22
N LYS A 62 10.03 -16.46 -1.39
CA LYS A 62 10.07 -16.95 -0.01
C LYS A 62 8.93 -16.36 0.83
N THR A 63 8.71 -15.06 0.76
CA THR A 63 7.62 -14.38 1.47
C THR A 63 6.25 -14.95 1.09
N ASN A 64 6.00 -15.16 -0.22
CA ASN A 64 4.74 -15.72 -0.70
C ASN A 64 4.47 -17.14 -0.17
N LEU A 65 5.50 -17.97 -0.05
CA LEU A 65 5.37 -19.32 0.54
C LEU A 65 5.00 -19.25 2.02
N ILE A 66 5.62 -18.35 2.78
CA ILE A 66 5.30 -18.16 4.21
C ILE A 66 3.85 -17.66 4.37
N ILE A 67 3.42 -16.69 3.55
CA ILE A 67 2.04 -16.20 3.53
C ILE A 67 1.07 -17.35 3.21
N LYS A 68 1.39 -18.20 2.24
CA LYS A 68 0.55 -19.35 1.88
C LYS A 68 0.38 -20.30 3.07
N SER A 69 1.46 -20.65 3.76
CA SER A 69 1.41 -21.46 4.99
C SER A 69 0.58 -20.78 6.08
N GLY A 70 0.72 -19.45 6.24
CA GLY A 70 -0.09 -18.66 7.16
C GLY A 70 -1.59 -18.72 6.82
N ASN A 71 -1.92 -18.61 5.54
CA ASN A 71 -3.30 -18.72 5.04
C ASN A 71 -3.88 -20.12 5.32
N GLU A 72 -3.08 -21.18 5.17
CA GLU A 72 -3.49 -22.54 5.49
C GLU A 72 -3.75 -22.73 6.99
N ALA A 73 -2.87 -22.21 7.85
CA ALA A 73 -3.10 -22.21 9.30
C ALA A 73 -4.36 -21.43 9.69
N TYR A 74 -4.58 -20.26 9.08
CA TYR A 74 -5.78 -19.45 9.28
C TYR A 74 -7.06 -20.20 8.90
N LYS A 75 -7.06 -20.88 7.74
CA LYS A 75 -8.20 -21.69 7.27
C LYS A 75 -8.52 -22.86 8.21
N LYS A 76 -7.51 -23.41 8.88
CA LYS A 76 -7.67 -24.46 9.90
C LYS A 76 -8.14 -23.91 11.26
N GLY A 77 -8.29 -22.59 11.40
CA GLY A 77 -8.64 -21.92 12.65
C GLY A 77 -7.47 -21.76 13.63
N ASP A 78 -6.26 -22.15 13.25
CA ASP A 78 -5.06 -21.94 14.07
C ASP A 78 -4.52 -20.52 13.86
N TYR A 79 -5.21 -19.56 14.47
CA TYR A 79 -4.91 -18.14 14.31
C TYR A 79 -3.57 -17.73 14.95
N LYS A 80 -3.11 -18.44 15.98
CA LYS A 80 -1.81 -18.20 16.62
C LYS A 80 -0.66 -18.57 15.69
N SER A 81 -0.74 -19.75 15.05
CA SER A 81 0.26 -20.14 14.06
C SER A 81 0.20 -19.24 12.82
N ALA A 82 -1.00 -18.86 12.37
CA ALA A 82 -1.16 -17.91 11.27
C ALA A 82 -0.49 -16.55 11.59
N GLU A 83 -0.72 -16.00 12.79
CA GLU A 83 -0.08 -14.76 13.24
C GLU A 83 1.45 -14.87 13.18
N LYS A 84 2.03 -15.95 13.73
CA LYS A 84 3.48 -16.18 13.71
C LYS A 84 4.01 -16.18 12.27
N LEU A 85 3.36 -16.89 11.37
CA LEU A 85 3.76 -16.99 9.96
C LEU A 85 3.63 -15.64 9.24
N TYR A 86 2.58 -14.86 9.48
CA TYR A 86 2.48 -13.53 8.88
C TYR A 86 3.52 -12.56 9.44
N LYS A 87 3.86 -12.62 10.74
CA LYS A 87 4.96 -11.84 11.32
C LYS A 87 6.31 -12.25 10.73
N GLU A 88 6.52 -13.53 10.46
CA GLU A 88 7.71 -14.03 9.75
C GLU A 88 7.76 -13.49 8.32
N ALA A 89 6.65 -13.54 7.57
CA ALA A 89 6.57 -12.93 6.24
C ALA A 89 6.91 -11.43 6.26
N LEU A 90 6.46 -10.70 7.28
CA LEU A 90 6.79 -9.29 7.48
C LEU A 90 8.23 -9.03 7.94
N THR A 91 8.93 -10.06 8.44
CA THR A 91 10.38 -9.96 8.72
C THR A 91 11.17 -9.99 7.41
N GLU A 92 10.73 -10.78 6.43
CA GLU A 92 11.32 -10.86 5.09
C GLU A 92 10.95 -9.65 4.22
N ASP A 93 9.68 -9.22 4.25
CA ASP A 93 9.18 -8.05 3.54
C ASP A 93 8.24 -7.22 4.44
N LYS A 94 8.82 -6.20 5.07
CA LYS A 94 8.12 -5.30 6.01
C LYS A 94 6.96 -4.52 5.38
N ASN A 95 6.96 -4.37 4.05
CA ASN A 95 5.97 -3.58 3.32
C ASN A 95 4.91 -4.45 2.66
N ASN A 96 4.94 -5.77 2.87
CA ASN A 96 3.98 -6.69 2.27
C ASN A 96 2.55 -6.44 2.79
N LEU A 97 1.73 -5.75 1.99
CA LEU A 97 0.39 -5.37 2.41
C LEU A 97 -0.54 -6.58 2.58
N ALA A 98 -0.35 -7.65 1.82
CA ALA A 98 -1.13 -8.88 1.97
C ALA A 98 -0.84 -9.56 3.33
N ALA A 99 0.43 -9.65 3.72
CA ALA A 99 0.79 -10.16 5.05
C ALA A 99 0.24 -9.29 6.18
N LYS A 100 0.31 -7.95 6.07
CA LYS A 100 -0.30 -7.03 7.06
C LYS A 100 -1.81 -7.24 7.16
N PHE A 101 -2.50 -7.32 6.04
CA PHE A 101 -3.95 -7.54 6.00
C PHE A 101 -4.34 -8.87 6.64
N ASN A 102 -3.63 -9.95 6.31
CA ASN A 102 -3.89 -11.28 6.86
C ASN A 102 -3.52 -11.39 8.34
N LEU A 103 -2.47 -10.70 8.78
CA LEU A 103 -2.13 -10.56 10.18
C LEU A 103 -3.24 -9.85 10.96
N GLY A 104 -3.77 -8.73 10.42
CA GLY A 104 -4.95 -8.06 10.99
C GLY A 104 -6.14 -9.00 11.13
N ASN A 105 -6.41 -9.83 10.13
CA ASN A 105 -7.47 -10.84 10.19
C ASN A 105 -7.23 -11.90 11.27
N ALA A 106 -5.99 -12.40 11.42
CA ALA A 106 -5.62 -13.37 12.45
C ALA A 106 -5.78 -12.79 13.85
N LEU A 107 -5.32 -11.55 14.06
CA LEU A 107 -5.45 -10.82 15.32
C LEU A 107 -6.92 -10.58 15.68
N LEU A 108 -7.74 -10.21 14.69
CA LEU A 108 -9.18 -10.04 14.88
C LEU A 108 -9.85 -11.32 15.39
N LYS A 109 -9.51 -12.47 14.80
CA LYS A 109 -10.04 -13.77 15.23
C LYS A 109 -9.57 -14.17 16.63
N GLN A 110 -8.44 -13.62 17.08
CA GLN A 110 -7.93 -13.77 18.44
C GLN A 110 -8.44 -12.70 19.41
N HIS A 111 -9.33 -11.81 18.98
CA HIS A 111 -9.82 -10.66 19.77
C HIS A 111 -8.75 -9.62 20.14
N ASN A 112 -7.61 -9.61 19.45
CA ASN A 112 -6.58 -8.58 19.58
C ASN A 112 -6.95 -7.34 18.75
N ILE A 113 -7.98 -6.63 19.21
CA ILE A 113 -8.65 -5.54 18.48
C ILE A 113 -7.70 -4.41 18.11
N ALA A 114 -6.91 -3.89 19.06
CA ALA A 114 -6.07 -2.71 18.84
C ALA A 114 -5.02 -2.94 17.74
N GLU A 115 -4.31 -4.07 17.78
CA GLU A 115 -3.31 -4.42 16.76
C GLU A 115 -3.98 -4.68 15.41
N ALA A 116 -5.13 -5.36 15.38
CA ALA A 116 -5.86 -5.58 14.13
C ALA A 116 -6.23 -4.26 13.44
N VAL A 117 -6.75 -3.28 14.18
CA VAL A 117 -7.04 -1.92 13.64
C VAL A 117 -5.78 -1.25 13.09
N GLN A 118 -4.65 -1.37 13.78
CA GLN A 118 -3.39 -0.79 13.31
C GLN A 118 -2.96 -1.39 11.97
N TYR A 119 -3.00 -2.71 11.82
CA TYR A 119 -2.61 -3.35 10.56
C TYR A 119 -3.58 -3.02 9.42
N PHE A 120 -4.90 -2.99 9.66
CA PHE A 120 -5.85 -2.56 8.63
C PHE A 120 -5.66 -1.08 8.25
N THR A 121 -5.32 -0.22 9.22
CA THR A 121 -5.02 1.19 8.95
C THR A 121 -3.80 1.33 8.04
N GLN A 122 -2.70 0.64 8.37
CA GLN A 122 -1.50 0.64 7.51
C GLN A 122 -1.80 0.17 6.08
N VAL A 123 -2.63 -0.87 5.92
CA VAL A 123 -3.01 -1.34 4.58
C VAL A 123 -3.86 -0.30 3.86
N SER A 124 -4.84 0.30 4.54
CA SER A 124 -5.71 1.32 3.95
C SER A 124 -4.96 2.61 3.55
N GLU A 125 -3.85 2.92 4.21
CA GLU A 125 -3.01 4.10 3.90
C GLU A 125 -2.02 3.82 2.78
N ALA A 126 -1.46 2.60 2.71
CA ALA A 126 -0.39 2.26 1.79
C ALA A 126 -0.85 1.61 0.47
N ALA A 127 -2.06 1.01 0.43
CA ALA A 127 -2.57 0.38 -0.77
C ALA A 127 -2.83 1.40 -1.90
N SER A 128 -2.33 1.11 -3.10
CA SER A 128 -2.62 1.87 -4.31
C SER A 128 -3.90 1.40 -5.01
N ASP A 129 -4.26 0.13 -4.86
CA ASP A 129 -5.48 -0.45 -5.42
C ASP A 129 -6.70 -0.11 -4.54
N ASP A 130 -7.70 0.54 -5.14
CA ASP A 130 -8.91 0.98 -4.46
C ASP A 130 -9.74 -0.21 -3.96
N ALA A 131 -9.77 -1.33 -4.69
CA ALA A 131 -10.50 -2.51 -4.25
C ALA A 131 -9.89 -3.12 -2.98
N PHE A 132 -8.56 -3.20 -2.91
CA PHE A 132 -7.86 -3.70 -1.72
C PHE A 132 -7.92 -2.70 -0.56
N LYS A 133 -7.80 -1.40 -0.84
CA LYS A 133 -7.99 -0.33 0.16
C LYS A 133 -9.41 -0.38 0.76
N SER A 134 -10.43 -0.59 -0.08
CA SER A 134 -11.81 -0.75 0.37
C SER A 134 -11.95 -1.94 1.34
N LYS A 135 -11.38 -3.10 0.99
CA LYS A 135 -11.39 -4.28 1.88
C LYS A 135 -10.72 -4.02 3.24
N ALA A 136 -9.65 -3.23 3.25
CA ALA A 136 -8.97 -2.85 4.50
C ALA A 136 -9.85 -1.95 5.37
N PHE A 137 -10.53 -0.96 4.78
CA PHE A 137 -11.49 -0.13 5.50
C PHE A 137 -12.69 -0.93 6.01
N TYR A 138 -13.23 -1.85 5.21
CA TYR A 138 -14.29 -2.77 5.62
C TYR A 138 -13.90 -3.58 6.86
N ASN A 139 -12.74 -4.25 6.83
CA ASN A 139 -12.27 -5.04 7.97
C ASN A 139 -11.92 -4.19 9.20
N LYS A 140 -11.43 -2.97 9.01
CA LYS A 140 -11.27 -1.99 10.09
C LYS A 140 -12.62 -1.67 10.74
N GLY A 141 -13.67 -1.45 9.94
CA GLY A 141 -15.04 -1.25 10.40
C GLY A 141 -15.56 -2.44 11.22
N LEU A 142 -15.46 -3.66 10.69
CA LEU A 142 -15.85 -4.88 11.41
C LEU A 142 -15.11 -5.05 12.75
N THR A 143 -13.82 -4.69 12.77
CA THR A 143 -13.00 -4.75 13.98
C THR A 143 -13.49 -3.74 15.02
N MET A 144 -13.84 -2.53 14.60
CA MET A 144 -14.37 -1.48 15.47
C MET A 144 -15.79 -1.80 15.98
N VAL A 145 -16.64 -2.44 15.18
CA VAL A 145 -17.93 -2.98 15.66
C VAL A 145 -17.72 -3.98 16.80
N LYS A 146 -16.78 -4.92 16.64
CA LYS A 146 -16.41 -5.88 17.70
C LYS A 146 -15.87 -5.20 18.96
N ALA A 147 -15.28 -4.01 18.81
CA ALA A 147 -14.80 -3.17 19.91
C ALA A 147 -15.88 -2.29 20.54
N GLN A 148 -17.12 -2.33 20.03
CA GLN A 148 -18.21 -1.39 20.39
C GLN A 148 -17.86 0.08 20.11
N GLN A 149 -16.89 0.33 19.23
CA GLN A 149 -16.49 1.65 18.74
C GLN A 149 -17.30 1.99 17.48
N LEU A 150 -18.62 2.14 17.67
CA LEU A 150 -19.56 2.30 16.57
C LEU A 150 -19.31 3.56 15.71
N PRO A 151 -19.02 4.75 16.27
CA PRO A 151 -18.74 5.93 15.46
C PRO A 151 -17.56 5.73 14.50
N GLU A 152 -16.47 5.12 14.98
CA GLU A 152 -15.28 4.86 14.17
C GLU A 152 -15.52 3.75 13.14
N ALA A 153 -16.33 2.74 13.49
CA ALA A 153 -16.76 1.72 12.54
C ALA A 153 -17.55 2.32 11.37
N ILE A 154 -18.49 3.22 11.67
CA ILE A 154 -19.29 3.93 10.67
C ILE A 154 -18.39 4.72 9.72
N ASP A 155 -17.44 5.49 10.25
CA ASP A 155 -16.49 6.23 9.41
C ASP A 155 -15.66 5.29 8.51
N ALA A 156 -15.20 4.14 9.03
CA ALA A 156 -14.46 3.15 8.24
C ALA A 156 -15.31 2.54 7.12
N PHE A 157 -16.54 2.11 7.39
CA PHE A 157 -17.44 1.58 6.36
C PHE A 157 -17.76 2.61 5.28
N LYS A 158 -17.91 3.88 5.66
CA LYS A 158 -18.12 4.96 4.70
C LYS A 158 -16.92 5.15 3.78
N GLN A 159 -15.69 5.07 4.31
CA GLN A 159 -14.49 5.09 3.46
C GLN A 159 -14.43 3.90 2.49
N SER A 160 -14.84 2.71 2.94
CA SER A 160 -14.94 1.53 2.08
C SER A 160 -15.96 1.74 0.94
N LEU A 161 -17.16 2.26 1.22
CA LEU A 161 -18.20 2.51 0.21
C LEU A 161 -17.84 3.63 -0.78
N LEU A 162 -17.02 4.60 -0.39
CA LEU A 162 -16.52 5.61 -1.33
C LEU A 162 -15.65 4.96 -2.42
N LEU A 163 -14.88 3.93 -2.06
CA LEU A 163 -14.00 3.19 -2.95
C LEU A 163 -14.74 2.08 -3.71
N ALA A 164 -15.67 1.37 -3.05
CA ALA A 164 -16.50 0.31 -3.62
C ALA A 164 -18.00 0.57 -3.38
N PRO A 165 -18.66 1.39 -4.22
CA PRO A 165 -20.06 1.77 -4.07
C PRO A 165 -21.07 0.62 -4.03
N ASP A 166 -20.76 -0.46 -4.74
CA ASP A 166 -21.66 -1.60 -4.98
C ASP A 166 -21.47 -2.72 -3.95
N ASP A 167 -20.65 -2.49 -2.92
CA ASP A 167 -20.45 -3.43 -1.82
C ASP A 167 -21.67 -3.44 -0.87
N ASN A 168 -22.58 -4.37 -1.13
CA ASN A 168 -23.78 -4.56 -0.33
C ASN A 168 -23.49 -5.01 1.11
N ASP A 169 -22.45 -5.83 1.31
CA ASP A 169 -22.08 -6.30 2.65
C ASP A 169 -21.61 -5.12 3.51
N THR A 170 -20.80 -4.22 2.94
CA THR A 170 -20.38 -3.00 3.64
C THR A 170 -21.57 -2.10 3.95
N ARG A 171 -22.51 -1.94 3.01
CA ARG A 171 -23.72 -1.14 3.21
C ARG A 171 -24.61 -1.68 4.33
N GLU A 172 -24.82 -2.99 4.38
CA GLU A 172 -25.58 -3.61 5.47
C GLU A 172 -24.90 -3.44 6.82
N ASN A 173 -23.57 -3.61 6.88
CA ASN A 173 -22.84 -3.47 8.14
C ASN A 173 -22.81 -2.01 8.63
N LEU A 174 -22.74 -1.04 7.72
CA LEU A 174 -22.91 0.38 8.04
C LEU A 174 -24.29 0.64 8.67
N GLN A 175 -25.35 0.16 8.04
CA GLN A 175 -26.72 0.33 8.54
C GLN A 175 -26.88 -0.29 9.94
N LYS A 176 -26.39 -1.52 10.13
CA LYS A 176 -26.42 -2.21 11.44
C LYS A 176 -25.68 -1.41 12.52
N ALA A 177 -24.49 -0.90 12.21
CA ALA A 177 -23.72 -0.08 13.15
C ALA A 177 -24.43 1.23 13.54
N ILE A 178 -25.09 1.88 12.58
CA ILE A 178 -25.89 3.10 12.81
C ILE A 178 -27.10 2.80 13.70
N GLU A 179 -27.82 1.72 13.44
CA GLU A 179 -28.97 1.31 14.26
C GLU A 179 -28.56 0.94 15.69
N GLU A 180 -27.43 0.25 15.85
CA GLU A 180 -26.89 -0.07 17.17
C GLU A 180 -26.52 1.21 17.93
N LEU A 181 -25.91 2.19 17.27
CA LEU A 181 -25.57 3.47 17.89
C LEU A 181 -26.82 4.22 18.37
N LYS A 182 -27.90 4.26 17.55
CA LYS A 182 -29.20 4.84 17.95
C LYS A 182 -29.76 4.14 19.19
N LYS A 183 -29.73 2.80 19.22
CA LYS A 183 -30.20 2.03 20.38
C LYS A 183 -29.41 2.34 21.65
N GLN A 184 -28.10 2.51 21.55
CA GLN A 184 -27.25 2.88 22.69
C GLN A 184 -27.61 4.25 23.25
N GLN A 185 -28.00 5.21 22.41
CA GLN A 185 -28.42 6.54 22.86
C GLN A 185 -29.78 6.53 23.58
N HIS A 186 -30.74 5.74 23.11
CA HIS A 186 -32.07 5.64 23.72
C HIS A 186 -32.11 4.78 25.00
N SER A 187 -31.11 3.92 25.22
CA SER A 187 -31.08 3.00 26.38
C SER A 187 -30.47 3.61 27.65
N GLN A 188 -29.96 4.84 27.59
CA GLN A 188 -29.47 5.56 28.78
C GLN A 188 -30.64 6.27 29.49
N PRO A 189 -30.91 6.00 30.78
CA PRO A 189 -32.00 6.65 31.50
C PRO A 189 -31.79 8.18 31.54
N PRO A 190 -32.88 8.98 31.62
CA PRO A 190 -32.78 10.44 31.74
C PRO A 190 -31.88 10.83 32.92
N PRO A 191 -31.12 11.94 32.84
CA PRO A 191 -30.29 12.36 33.96
C PRO A 191 -31.18 12.60 35.17
N GLN A 192 -30.98 11.81 36.23
CA GLN A 192 -31.43 12.22 37.55
C GLN A 192 -30.59 13.43 37.92
N GLN A 193 -31.20 14.62 37.86
CA GLN A 193 -30.69 15.81 38.52
C GLN A 193 -30.58 15.50 40.01
N ASN A 194 -29.40 15.10 40.48
CA ASN A 194 -29.10 15.09 41.91
C ASN A 194 -27.66 15.54 42.17
N GLN A 195 -27.58 16.84 42.46
CA GLN A 195 -26.83 17.48 43.55
C GLN A 195 -25.32 17.19 43.68
N GLN A 196 -24.58 18.30 43.55
CA GLN A 196 -23.20 18.57 44.00
C GLN A 196 -22.60 17.57 44.98
N LYS A 197 -21.61 16.79 44.53
CA LYS A 197 -20.48 16.35 45.37
C LYS A 197 -19.17 16.69 44.66
N LYS A 198 -18.28 17.35 45.42
CA LYS A 198 -16.96 17.84 45.01
C LYS A 198 -16.09 16.73 44.40
N PRO A 199 -15.22 17.03 43.42
CA PRO A 199 -14.34 16.03 42.82
C PRO A 199 -13.11 15.75 43.69
N ASP A 200 -12.84 14.47 43.94
CA ASP A 200 -11.59 13.95 44.50
C ASP A 200 -10.69 13.46 43.34
N PRO A 201 -9.45 13.94 43.17
CA PRO A 201 -8.66 13.65 41.98
C PRO A 201 -7.78 12.42 42.20
N LYS A 202 -8.20 11.25 41.69
CA LYS A 202 -7.32 10.16 41.20
C LYS A 202 -8.16 8.97 40.73
N LYS A 203 -8.41 8.92 39.42
CA LYS A 203 -8.56 7.72 38.60
C LYS A 203 -8.57 8.17 37.14
N GLN A 204 -7.53 7.81 36.39
CA GLN A 204 -7.44 8.03 34.96
C GLN A 204 -8.54 7.18 34.31
N GLN A 205 -9.59 7.88 33.89
CA GLN A 205 -10.86 7.32 33.46
C GLN A 205 -10.90 7.35 31.93
N ASN A 206 -11.08 6.17 31.31
CA ASN A 206 -11.64 6.09 29.96
C ASN A 206 -13.01 6.81 30.04
N LYS A 207 -13.03 8.08 29.63
CA LYS A 207 -14.24 8.89 29.60
C LYS A 207 -15.15 8.34 28.52
N ILE A 208 -16.26 7.74 28.95
CA ILE A 208 -17.47 7.62 28.13
C ILE A 208 -17.77 9.04 27.62
N PRO A 209 -17.89 9.27 26.30
CA PRO A 209 -18.19 10.59 25.77
C PRO A 209 -19.50 11.11 26.38
N ASN A 210 -19.53 12.39 26.74
CA ASN A 210 -20.73 13.04 27.30
C ASN A 210 -21.91 12.90 26.30
N LYS A 211 -23.15 12.75 26.79
CA LYS A 211 -24.33 12.47 25.95
C LYS A 211 -24.47 13.48 24.80
N ASP A 212 -24.26 14.76 25.08
CA ASP A 212 -24.32 15.83 24.09
C ASP A 212 -23.30 15.65 22.96
N VAL A 213 -22.11 15.13 23.27
CA VAL A 213 -21.06 14.85 22.27
C VAL A 213 -21.45 13.67 21.41
N MET A 214 -22.10 12.64 21.99
CA MET A 214 -22.60 11.50 21.21
C MET A 214 -23.78 11.89 20.31
N GLU A 215 -24.65 12.76 20.79
CA GLU A 215 -25.80 13.28 20.02
C GLU A 215 -25.31 14.13 18.84
N GLN A 216 -24.39 15.07 19.08
CA GLN A 216 -23.73 15.83 18.01
C GLN A 216 -23.01 14.93 17.01
N LYS A 217 -22.29 13.91 17.48
CA LYS A 217 -21.60 12.96 16.60
C LYS A 217 -22.58 12.15 15.76
N PHE A 218 -23.72 11.77 16.33
CA PHE A 218 -24.74 11.04 15.60
C PHE A 218 -25.40 11.89 14.51
N ASP A 219 -25.72 13.15 14.79
CA ASP A 219 -26.25 14.07 13.78
C ASP A 219 -25.25 14.26 12.64
N GLU A 220 -23.96 14.45 12.98
CA GLU A 220 -22.87 14.53 12.01
C GLU A 220 -22.80 13.27 11.12
N LEU A 221 -22.90 12.08 11.73
CA LEU A 221 -22.86 10.80 11.01
C LEU A 221 -24.09 10.59 10.12
N SER A 222 -25.28 10.99 10.59
CA SER A 222 -26.54 10.93 9.83
C SER A 222 -26.48 11.81 8.58
N ASP A 223 -25.98 13.04 8.71
CA ASP A 223 -25.84 13.93 7.55
C ASP A 223 -24.77 13.44 6.57
N LYS A 224 -23.66 12.93 7.10
CA LYS A 224 -22.63 12.26 6.32
C LYS A 224 -23.15 11.01 5.59
N GLU A 225 -24.08 10.26 6.18
CA GLU A 225 -24.72 9.11 5.55
C GLU A 225 -25.60 9.55 4.38
N LYS A 226 -26.46 10.56 4.57
CA LYS A 226 -27.28 11.15 3.48
C LYS A 226 -26.40 11.65 2.33
N GLN A 227 -25.28 12.29 2.65
CA GLN A 227 -24.31 12.73 1.64
C GLN A 227 -23.70 11.55 0.89
N LEU A 228 -23.30 10.49 1.59
CA LEU A 228 -22.79 9.28 0.97
C LEU A 228 -23.85 8.65 0.04
N GLN A 229 -25.11 8.54 0.47
CA GLN A 229 -26.19 8.02 -0.38
C GLN A 229 -26.34 8.84 -1.68
N LYS A 230 -26.28 10.17 -1.60
CA LYS A 230 -26.30 11.04 -2.79
C LYS A 230 -25.09 10.82 -3.70
N LEU A 231 -23.89 10.67 -3.14
CA LEU A 231 -22.67 10.39 -3.90
C LEU A 231 -22.74 9.04 -4.61
N LEU A 232 -23.23 8.00 -3.92
CA LEU A 232 -23.39 6.66 -4.47
C LEU A 232 -24.43 6.64 -5.61
N GLN A 233 -25.55 7.35 -5.47
CA GLN A 233 -26.56 7.51 -6.53
C GLN A 233 -25.97 8.22 -7.76
N LYS A 234 -25.21 9.30 -7.56
CA LYS A 234 -24.56 10.00 -8.68
C LYS A 234 -23.58 9.09 -9.43
N LYS A 235 -22.75 8.35 -8.69
CA LYS A 235 -21.76 7.44 -9.29
C LYS A 235 -22.43 6.31 -10.07
N SER A 236 -23.48 5.68 -9.53
CA SER A 236 -24.21 4.62 -10.25
C SER A 236 -24.92 5.10 -11.51
N THR A 237 -25.35 6.37 -11.58
CA THR A 237 -25.93 6.95 -12.82
C THR A 237 -24.92 7.31 -13.89
N THR A 238 -23.63 7.46 -13.54
CA THR A 238 -22.56 7.86 -14.48
C THR A 238 -21.91 6.65 -15.15
N ASP A 239 -21.93 5.48 -14.51
CA ASP A 239 -21.35 4.23 -15.04
C ASP A 239 -22.33 3.40 -15.90
N GLN A 240 -23.55 3.89 -16.15
CA GLN A 240 -24.40 3.29 -17.19
C GLN A 240 -23.87 3.74 -18.57
N PRO A 241 -23.53 2.82 -19.50
CA PRO A 241 -23.19 3.22 -20.85
C PRO A 241 -24.39 3.99 -21.40
N GLU A 242 -24.14 5.20 -21.91
CA GLU A 242 -25.12 5.92 -22.72
C GLU A 242 -25.65 4.90 -23.73
N LYS A 243 -26.93 4.55 -23.58
CA LYS A 243 -27.65 3.88 -24.66
C LYS A 243 -27.84 4.94 -25.74
N ASP A 244 -26.76 5.18 -26.47
CA ASP A 244 -26.82 5.67 -27.83
C ASP A 244 -27.63 4.61 -28.58
N TRP A 245 -28.89 4.94 -28.77
CA TRP A 245 -29.77 4.31 -29.74
C TRP A 245 -29.13 4.34 -31.13
#